data_AF-A0A4S0MUU8-F1
#
_entry.id   AF-A0A4S0MUU8-F1
#
_cell.length_a   1.000
_cell.length_b   1.000
_cell.length_c   1.000
_cell.angle_alpha   90.00
_cell.angle_beta   90.00
_cell.angle_gamma   90.00
#
_symmetry.space_group_name_H-M   'P 1'
#
loop_
_entity.id
_entity.type
_entity.pdbx_description
1 polymer ?
#
loop_
_entity_poly.entity_id
_entity_poly.type
_entity_poly.pdbx_seq_one_letter_code
_entity_poly.pdbx_strand_id
1 'polypeptide(L)'
;VEGKTEYPTPRQMKTNLTLESLTSDQLTSPARGIFEPRCSVLDELSEGDLVGLLHPLDPWSSKAIEIRAPTTSIVCSLRTGMQVDVNDGLVYLARPLNL
;
A
#
# COMPACT_ATOMS: atom_id res chain seq x y z
N VAL A 1 -24.15 27.72 -8.94
CA VAL A 1 -23.40 27.55 -7.68
C VAL A 1 -21.93 27.67 -8.03
N GLU A 2 -21.30 28.81 -7.72
CA GLU A 2 -19.83 28.93 -7.84
C GLU A 2 -19.20 28.06 -6.77
N GLY A 3 -18.64 26.91 -7.17
CA GLY A 3 -17.95 25.99 -6.28
C GLY A 3 -16.61 26.58 -5.85
N LYS A 4 -16.61 27.47 -4.85
CA LYS A 4 -15.37 27.84 -4.16
C LYS A 4 -14.89 26.61 -3.40
N THR A 5 -13.69 26.13 -3.73
CA THR A 5 -13.01 25.09 -2.95
C THR A 5 -12.78 25.62 -1.54
N GLU A 6 -13.40 25.00 -0.54
CA GLU A 6 -13.15 25.31 0.87
C GLU A 6 -11.67 25.06 1.18
N TYR A 7 -10.97 26.11 1.57
CA TYR A 7 -9.63 25.99 2.15
C TYR A 7 -9.78 25.34 3.53
N PRO A 8 -9.07 24.23 3.82
CA PRO A 8 -9.14 23.58 5.13
C PRO A 8 -8.73 24.55 6.23
N THR A 9 -9.37 24.44 7.40
CA THR A 9 -8.94 25.17 8.59
C THR A 9 -7.63 24.57 9.12
N PRO A 10 -6.77 25.34 9.82
CA PRO A 10 -5.46 24.87 10.30
C PRO A 10 -5.49 23.60 11.17
N ARG A 11 -6.66 23.24 11.73
CA ARG A 11 -6.89 22.03 12.54
C ARG A 11 -7.06 20.76 11.71
N GLN A 12 -7.27 20.88 10.41
CA GLN A 12 -7.24 19.80 9.44
C GLN A 12 -5.86 19.85 8.78
N MET A 13 -4.89 19.10 9.30
CA MET A 13 -3.62 18.89 8.58
C MET A 13 -3.93 18.16 7.28
N LYS A 14 -4.19 18.91 6.20
CA LYS A 14 -4.18 18.39 4.84
C LYS A 14 -2.73 18.43 4.35
N THR A 15 -2.12 17.27 4.21
CA THR A 15 -0.88 17.10 3.45
C THR A 15 -1.25 17.01 1.97
N ASN A 16 -0.80 17.99 1.18
CA ASN A 16 -0.90 17.92 -0.27
C ASN A 16 0.42 17.36 -0.78
N LEU A 17 0.42 16.09 -1.20
CA LEU A 17 1.57 15.41 -1.77
C LEU A 17 1.33 15.14 -3.25
N THR A 18 2.25 15.55 -4.10
CA THR A 18 2.29 15.13 -5.50
C THR A 18 3.23 13.93 -5.59
N LEU A 19 2.64 12.75 -5.84
CA LEU A 19 3.35 11.48 -5.87
C LEU A 19 3.28 10.87 -7.27
N GLU A 20 4.35 10.17 -7.68
CA GLU A 20 4.37 9.32 -8.86
C GLU A 20 4.39 7.84 -8.46
N SER A 21 3.74 7.00 -9.28
CA SER A 21 3.70 5.55 -9.11
C SER A 21 3.84 4.90 -10.49
N LEU A 22 4.74 3.92 -10.60
CA LEU A 22 4.94 3.07 -11.75
C LEU A 22 4.22 1.73 -11.54
N THR A 23 4.02 0.95 -12.61
CA THR A 23 3.45 -0.40 -12.50
C THR A 23 4.29 -1.32 -11.61
N SER A 24 5.61 -1.08 -11.53
CA SER A 24 6.52 -1.79 -10.63
C SER A 24 6.30 -1.49 -9.14
N ASP A 25 5.60 -0.40 -8.82
CA ASP A 25 5.35 0.03 -7.44
C ASP A 25 4.08 -0.64 -6.88
N GLN A 26 3.40 -1.45 -7.69
CA GLN A 26 2.32 -2.31 -7.23
C GLN A 26 2.89 -3.62 -6.68
N LEU A 27 2.71 -3.82 -5.38
CA LEU A 27 2.99 -5.12 -4.76
C LEU A 27 1.83 -6.06 -5.04
N THR A 28 2.15 -7.25 -5.52
CA THR A 28 1.17 -8.27 -5.89
C THR A 28 1.32 -9.51 -5.05
N SER A 29 0.25 -10.30 -4.96
CA SER A 29 0.23 -11.52 -4.16
C SER A 29 1.03 -12.64 -4.83
N PRO A 30 2.07 -13.22 -4.17
CA PRO A 30 2.81 -14.35 -4.72
C PRO A 30 2.03 -15.67 -4.67
N ALA A 31 0.96 -15.76 -3.88
CA ALA A 31 0.16 -16.96 -3.69
C ALA A 31 -1.32 -16.61 -3.43
N ARG A 32 -2.21 -17.60 -3.53
CA ARG A 32 -3.58 -17.46 -3.03
C ARG A 32 -3.57 -17.50 -1.51
N GLY A 33 -4.21 -16.54 -0.85
CA GLY A 33 -4.14 -16.43 0.60
C GLY A 33 -5.04 -15.36 1.20
N ILE A 34 -4.87 -15.13 2.49
CA ILE A 34 -5.45 -14.00 3.23
C ILE A 34 -4.35 -12.98 3.45
N PHE A 35 -4.54 -11.77 2.94
CA PHE A 35 -3.59 -10.68 3.14
C PHE A 35 -3.94 -9.87 4.40
N GLU A 36 -2.94 -9.72 5.28
CA GLU A 36 -3.01 -8.94 6.52
C GLU A 36 -2.04 -7.74 6.41
N PRO A 37 -2.54 -6.53 6.16
CA PRO A 37 -1.69 -5.34 6.07
C PRO A 37 -1.07 -4.97 7.44
N ARG A 38 0.16 -4.46 7.41
CA ARG A 38 0.93 -3.99 8.58
C ARG A 38 1.27 -2.50 8.52
N CYS A 39 0.80 -1.81 7.47
CA CYS A 39 0.91 -0.38 7.27
C CYS A 39 -0.48 0.23 6.97
N SER A 40 -0.55 1.55 7.01
CA SER A 40 -1.72 2.37 6.67
C SER A 40 -1.47 3.22 5.44
N VAL A 41 -2.54 3.77 4.84
CA VAL A 41 -2.41 4.74 3.76
C VAL A 41 -1.72 5.99 4.28
N LEU A 42 -0.80 6.55 3.48
CA LEU A 42 0.12 7.64 3.78
C LEU A 42 1.27 7.31 4.74
N ASP A 43 1.43 6.05 5.16
CA ASP A 43 2.64 5.66 5.87
C ASP A 43 3.86 5.75 4.94
N GLU A 44 4.96 6.27 5.48
CA GLU A 44 6.29 6.22 4.86
C GLU A 44 6.96 4.90 5.21
N LEU A 45 7.48 4.21 4.20
CA LEU A 45 8.18 2.94 4.32
C LEU A 45 9.60 3.10 3.84
N SER A 46 10.55 2.48 4.54
CA SER A 46 11.92 2.27 4.08
C SER A 46 12.02 1.00 3.22
N GLU A 47 13.09 0.89 2.42
CA GLU A 47 13.41 -0.35 1.72
C GLU A 47 13.50 -1.53 2.71
N GLY A 48 12.80 -2.62 2.38
CA GLY A 48 12.74 -3.83 3.19
C GLY A 48 11.71 -3.81 4.31
N ASP A 49 11.03 -2.69 4.59
CA ASP A 49 10.01 -2.61 5.63
C ASP A 49 8.85 -3.58 5.37
N LEU A 50 8.27 -4.10 6.45
CA LEU A 50 7.16 -5.04 6.39
C LEU A 50 5.86 -4.31 6.02
N VAL A 51 5.33 -4.60 4.84
CA VAL A 51 4.06 -4.05 4.34
C VAL A 51 2.88 -4.88 4.81
N GLY A 52 3.04 -6.21 4.86
CA GLY A 52 1.97 -7.11 5.25
C GLY A 52 2.42 -8.56 5.30
N LEU A 53 1.52 -9.41 5.79
CA LEU A 53 1.68 -10.86 5.79
C LEU A 53 0.63 -11.47 4.88
N LEU A 54 1.04 -12.39 4.02
CA LEU A 54 0.13 -13.24 3.27
C LEU A 54 0.09 -14.62 3.93
N HIS A 55 -1.09 -15.01 4.41
CA HIS A 55 -1.34 -16.33 4.98
C HIS A 55 -1.85 -17.25 3.85
N PRO A 56 -1.05 -18.19 3.32
CA PRO A 56 -1.47 -19.01 2.19
C PRO A 56 -2.61 -19.94 2.59
N LEU A 57 -3.54 -20.18 1.66
CA LEU A 57 -4.63 -21.16 1.87
C LEU A 57 -4.23 -22.59 1.49
N ASP A 58 -3.00 -22.81 1.02
CA ASP A 58 -2.49 -24.14 0.74
C ASP A 58 -2.36 -24.95 2.05
N PRO A 59 -3.01 -26.11 2.18
CA PRO A 59 -2.99 -26.92 3.40
C PRO A 59 -1.59 -27.37 3.84
N TRP A 60 -0.59 -27.32 2.96
CA TRP A 60 0.79 -27.69 3.27
C TRP A 60 1.68 -26.52 3.72
N SER A 61 1.19 -25.29 3.58
CA SER A 61 1.93 -24.08 3.91
C SER A 61 1.50 -23.53 5.27
N SER A 62 2.29 -23.80 6.31
CA SER A 62 2.03 -23.25 7.66
C SER A 62 2.66 -21.88 7.91
N LYS A 63 3.50 -21.38 7.00
CA LYS A 63 4.26 -20.14 7.20
C LYS A 63 3.65 -19.00 6.39
N ALA A 64 3.41 -17.87 7.04
CA ALA A 64 3.06 -16.63 6.37
C ALA A 64 4.22 -16.14 5.49
N ILE A 65 3.88 -15.58 4.33
CA ILE A 65 4.83 -14.96 3.40
C ILE A 65 4.86 -13.46 3.73
N GLU A 66 6.06 -12.93 3.97
CA GLU A 66 6.24 -11.50 4.21
C GLU A 66 6.19 -10.74 2.89
N ILE A 67 5.36 -9.70 2.83
CA ILE A 67 5.33 -8.73 1.76
C ILE A 67 6.10 -7.51 2.25
N ARG A 68 7.16 -7.14 1.53
CA ARG A 68 8.10 -6.08 1.93
C ARG A 68 8.19 -4.98 0.88
N ALA A 69 8.49 -3.77 1.33
CA ALA A 69 8.70 -2.63 0.47
C ALA A 69 9.98 -2.84 -0.37
N PRO A 70 9.91 -2.77 -1.71
CA PRO A 70 11.09 -2.96 -2.57
C PRO A 70 12.01 -1.74 -2.55
N THR A 71 11.48 -0.56 -2.20
CA THR A 71 12.20 0.71 -2.11
C THR A 71 11.53 1.61 -1.08
N THR A 72 12.25 2.65 -0.63
CA THR A 72 11.66 3.72 0.18
C THR A 72 10.51 4.39 -0.57
N SER A 73 9.33 4.47 0.04
CA SER A 73 8.08 4.88 -0.63
C SER A 73 6.98 5.28 0.35
N ILE A 74 5.89 5.82 -0.18
CA ILE A 74 4.66 6.18 0.55
C ILE A 74 3.53 5.25 0.10
N VAL A 75 2.75 4.75 1.06
CA VAL A 75 1.59 3.91 0.78
C VAL A 75 0.43 4.75 0.23
N CYS A 76 0.07 4.55 -1.04
CA CYS A 76 -1.05 5.27 -1.67
C CYS A 76 -2.39 4.55 -1.52
N SER A 77 -2.36 3.22 -1.57
CA SER A 77 -3.55 2.39 -1.32
C SER A 77 -3.14 1.01 -0.85
N LEU A 78 -4.01 0.37 -0.09
CA LEU A 78 -3.81 -0.98 0.42
C LEU A 78 -5.12 -1.76 0.36
N ARG A 79 -5.02 -3.04 0.05
CA ARG A 79 -6.15 -3.98 0.10
C ARG A 79 -6.40 -4.39 1.54
N THR A 80 -7.64 -4.30 2.01
CA THR A 80 -8.03 -4.68 3.38
C THR A 80 -8.79 -5.99 3.40
N GLY A 81 -8.48 -6.86 4.36
CA GLY A 81 -9.38 -7.90 4.89
C GLY A 81 -9.98 -8.90 3.89
N MET A 82 -9.29 -9.22 2.78
CA MET A 82 -9.84 -10.08 1.74
C MET A 82 -8.90 -11.24 1.39
N GLN A 83 -9.52 -12.34 0.97
CA GLN A 83 -8.84 -13.38 0.22
C GLN A 83 -8.33 -12.78 -1.11
N VAL A 84 -7.10 -13.13 -1.46
CA VAL A 84 -6.43 -12.72 -2.69
C VAL A 84 -6.02 -13.95 -3.49
N ASP A 85 -6.03 -13.83 -4.81
CA ASP A 85 -5.45 -14.82 -5.73
C ASP A 85 -4.03 -14.41 -6.15
N VAL A 86 -3.34 -15.30 -6.89
CA VAL A 86 -1.98 -15.02 -7.40
C VAL A 86 -2.01 -13.80 -8.31
N ASN A 87 -1.04 -12.90 -8.14
CA ASN A 87 -0.87 -11.63 -8.85
C ASN A 87 -1.93 -10.56 -8.55
N ASP A 88 -2.87 -10.81 -7.62
CA ASP A 88 -3.76 -9.75 -7.16
C ASP A 88 -2.96 -8.59 -6.54
N GLY A 89 -3.33 -7.36 -6.87
CA GLY A 89 -2.76 -6.17 -6.25
C GLY A 89 -3.04 -6.12 -4.75
N LEU A 90 -1.99 -5.91 -3.96
CA LEU A 90 -2.04 -5.80 -2.51
C LEU A 90 -1.90 -4.35 -2.06
N VAL A 91 -0.88 -3.66 -2.57
CA VAL A 91 -0.52 -2.31 -2.16
C VAL A 91 0.00 -1.54 -3.37
N TYR A 92 -0.41 -0.27 -3.51
CA TYR A 92 0.24 0.68 -4.40
C TYR A 92 1.15 1.58 -3.59
N LEU A 93 2.43 1.57 -3.96
CA LEU A 93 3.44 2.47 -3.44
C LEU A 93 3.66 3.62 -4.41
N ALA A 94 4.15 4.73 -3.89
CA ALA A 94 4.51 5.89 -4.68
C ALA A 94 5.69 6.63 -4.05
N ARG A 95 6.31 7.51 -4.82
CA ARG A 95 7.41 8.37 -4.37
C ARG A 95 7.12 9.83 -4.73
N PRO A 96 7.73 10.81 -4.03
CA PRO A 96 7.58 12.21 -4.38
C PRO A 96 7.94 12.45 -5.85
N LEU A 97 7.10 13.19 -6.55
CA LEU A 97 7.40 13.62 -7.91
C LEU A 97 8.51 14.68 -7.87
N ASN A 98 9.65 14.41 -8.49
CA ASN A 98 10.67 15.42 -8.75
C ASN A 98 10.23 16.24 -9.97
N LEU A 99 9.79 17.48 -9.71
CA LEU A 99 9.39 18.46 -10.73
C LEU A 99 10.59 19.24 -11.26
#